data_AF-A0A383ABN2-F1
#
_entry.id   AF-A0A383ABN2-F1
#
_cell.length_a   1.000
_cell.length_b   1.000
_cell.length_c   1.000
_cell.angle_alpha   90.00
_cell.angle_beta   90.00
_cell.angle_gamma   90.00
#
_symmetry.space_group_name_H-M   'P 1'
#
loop_
_entity.id
_entity.type
_entity.pdbx_description
1 polymer ?
#
loop_
_entity_poly.entity_id
_entity_poly.type
_entity_poly.pdbx_seq_one_letter_code
_entity_poly.pdbx_strand_id
1 'polypeptide(L)'
;MDLDDLTKEVQGLYHRLLEEGTDPNEWAYAWRSEYNRGGFKAVDFLMEEVINPGKCIGCAACVTICPVDVFDYENEKPKDTWNRACVFCELCADVCPVLRPTDRDLPQQIQRKEHSIDEG
;
A
#
# COMPACT_ATOMS: atom_id res chain seq x y z
N MET A 1 2.56 6.93 23.43
CA MET A 1 3.00 6.15 22.26
C MET A 1 3.38 7.17 21.22
N ASP A 2 4.66 7.24 20.87
CA ASP A 2 5.13 8.09 19.80
C ASP A 2 4.81 7.40 18.46
N LEU A 3 4.03 8.06 17.62
CA LEU A 3 3.54 7.48 16.36
C LEU A 3 4.63 7.45 15.29
N ASP A 4 5.62 8.33 15.41
CA ASP A 4 6.78 8.34 14.53
C ASP A 4 7.69 7.13 14.83
N ASP A 5 7.79 6.73 16.11
CA ASP A 5 8.50 5.51 16.49
C ASP A 5 7.78 4.25 15.98
N LEU A 6 6.44 4.19 16.09
CA LEU A 6 5.68 3.06 15.59
C LEU A 6 5.83 2.87 14.07
N THR A 7 5.84 3.97 13.32
CA THR A 7 6.05 3.91 11.86
C THR A 7 7.40 3.31 11.51
N LYS A 8 8.46 3.69 12.22
CA LYS A 8 9.81 3.12 12.04
C LYS A 8 9.87 1.65 12.42
N GLU A 9 9.16 1.22 13.46
CA GLU A 9 9.07 -0.19 13.84
C GLU A 9 8.43 -1.04 12.72
N VAL A 10 7.33 -0.53 12.13
CA VAL A 10 6.67 -1.17 10.97
C VAL A 10 7.61 -1.25 9.77
N GLN A 11 8.36 -0.18 9.46
CA GLN A 11 9.36 -0.19 8.39
C GLN A 11 10.45 -1.21 8.64
N GLY A 12 11.00 -1.27 9.86
CA GLY A 12 12.03 -2.23 10.23
C GLY A 12 11.55 -3.69 10.09
N LEU A 13 10.29 -3.97 10.43
CA LEU A 13 9.70 -5.29 10.19
C LEU A 13 9.51 -5.57 8.69
N TYR A 14 8.99 -4.60 7.93
CA TYR A 14 8.81 -4.72 6.48
C TYR A 14 10.13 -5.05 5.76
N HIS A 15 11.22 -4.33 6.07
CA HIS A 15 12.55 -4.59 5.49
C HIS A 15 13.11 -5.93 5.91
N ARG A 16 12.93 -6.35 7.17
CA ARG A 16 13.38 -7.67 7.62
C ARG A 16 12.68 -8.80 6.86
N LEU A 17 11.35 -8.74 6.74
CA LEU A 17 10.57 -9.76 6.02
C LEU A 17 10.99 -9.87 4.55
N LEU A 18 11.34 -8.72 3.97
CA LEU A 18 11.93 -8.60 2.63
C LEU A 18 13.28 -9.30 2.49
N GLU A 19 14.21 -8.98 3.39
CA GLU A 19 15.57 -9.52 3.41
C GLU A 19 15.59 -11.03 3.64
N GLU A 20 14.70 -11.52 4.50
CA GLU A 20 14.54 -12.95 4.80
C GLU A 20 13.87 -13.73 3.65
N GLY A 21 13.36 -13.04 2.61
CA GLY A 21 12.67 -13.66 1.48
C GLY A 21 11.37 -14.37 1.91
N THR A 22 10.68 -13.79 2.90
CA THR A 22 9.45 -14.36 3.46
C THR A 22 8.36 -14.44 2.39
N ASP A 23 7.37 -15.32 2.58
CA ASP A 23 6.23 -15.45 1.65
C ASP A 23 5.63 -14.06 1.33
N PRO A 24 5.34 -13.77 0.05
CA PRO A 24 4.83 -12.47 -0.32
C PRO A 24 3.50 -12.06 0.33
N ASN A 25 2.78 -12.98 0.96
CA ASN A 25 1.57 -12.69 1.72
C ASN A 25 1.85 -12.36 3.19
N GLU A 26 3.11 -12.31 3.63
CA GLU A 26 3.48 -11.95 5.01
C GLU A 26 3.99 -10.50 5.09
N TRP A 27 5.01 -10.12 4.30
CA TRP A 27 5.51 -8.73 4.21
C TRP A 27 4.45 -7.70 3.79
N ALA A 28 3.47 -8.09 2.95
CA ALA A 28 2.35 -7.24 2.53
C ALA A 28 1.42 -6.86 3.69
N TYR A 29 1.55 -7.53 4.84
CA TYR A 29 0.84 -7.22 6.08
C TYR A 29 1.82 -7.04 7.24
N ALA A 30 2.99 -6.46 7.00
CA ALA A 30 3.97 -6.15 8.05
C ALA A 30 3.35 -5.36 9.22
N TRP A 31 2.28 -4.61 8.98
CA TRP A 31 1.53 -3.85 9.99
C TRP A 31 0.26 -4.55 10.51
N ARG A 32 0.05 -5.85 10.28
CA ARG A 32 -1.17 -6.58 10.71
C ARG A 32 -1.44 -6.45 12.21
N SER A 33 -0.39 -6.35 13.03
CA SER A 33 -0.53 -6.16 14.48
C SER A 33 -1.12 -4.81 14.85
N GLU A 34 -0.98 -3.79 13.99
CA GLU A 34 -1.34 -2.41 14.27
C GLU A 34 -2.79 -2.09 13.90
N TYR A 35 -3.39 -2.84 12.97
CA TYR A 35 -4.79 -2.69 12.56
C TYR A 35 -5.76 -2.63 13.75
N ASN A 36 -5.57 -3.49 14.75
CA ASN A 36 -6.40 -3.54 15.96
C ASN A 36 -5.85 -2.71 17.14
N ARG A 37 -4.73 -2.01 16.96
CA ARG A 37 -4.07 -1.19 17.99
C ARG A 37 -4.20 0.32 17.74
N GLY A 38 -5.01 0.72 16.76
CA GLY A 38 -5.23 2.12 16.38
C GLY A 38 -4.35 2.58 15.21
N GLY A 39 -3.59 1.66 14.63
CA GLY A 39 -2.77 1.85 13.45
C GLY A 39 -1.54 2.72 13.62
N PHE A 40 -0.90 3.01 12.50
CA PHE A 40 0.34 3.78 12.40
C PHE A 40 0.24 4.83 11.29
N LYS A 41 1.26 5.70 11.17
CA LYS A 41 1.25 6.80 10.20
C LYS A 41 1.60 6.30 8.79
N ALA A 42 0.64 5.58 8.20
CA ALA A 42 0.80 4.89 6.93
C ALA A 42 1.11 5.81 5.73
N VAL A 43 0.80 7.11 5.82
CA VAL A 43 1.21 8.11 4.84
C VAL A 43 2.74 8.18 4.77
N ASP A 44 3.42 8.30 5.91
CA ASP A 44 4.88 8.41 5.98
C ASP A 44 5.52 7.12 5.44
N PHE A 45 5.02 5.96 5.87
CA PHE A 45 5.44 4.66 5.34
C PHE A 45 5.28 4.56 3.83
N LEU A 46 4.10 4.90 3.30
CA LEU A 46 3.83 4.81 1.86
C LEU A 46 4.76 5.75 1.07
N MET A 47 4.96 6.98 1.57
CA MET A 47 5.84 7.95 0.94
C MET A 47 7.28 7.46 0.92
N GLU A 48 7.78 6.93 2.03
CA GLU A 48 9.17 6.47 2.17
C GLU A 48 9.46 5.14 1.44
N GLU A 49 8.53 4.18 1.46
CA GLU A 49 8.77 2.84 0.91
C GLU A 49 8.46 2.73 -0.59
N VAL A 50 7.55 3.57 -1.10
CA VAL A 50 7.00 3.43 -2.46
C VAL A 50 7.19 4.69 -3.31
N ILE A 51 6.79 5.87 -2.82
CA ILE A 51 6.79 7.09 -3.66
C ILE A 51 8.21 7.64 -3.82
N ASN A 52 8.87 7.97 -2.71
CA ASN A 52 10.19 8.60 -2.71
C ASN A 52 11.26 7.74 -3.41
N PRO A 53 11.27 6.40 -3.28
CA PRO A 53 12.20 5.55 -4.03
C PRO A 53 11.82 5.35 -5.50
N GLY A 54 10.71 5.93 -5.98
CA GLY A 54 10.29 5.86 -7.38
C GLY A 54 9.59 4.55 -7.79
N LYS A 55 9.13 3.74 -6.83
CA LYS A 55 8.43 2.46 -7.12
C LYS A 55 6.96 2.66 -7.48
N CYS A 56 6.37 3.80 -7.13
CA CYS A 56 4.97 4.11 -7.42
C CYS A 56 4.66 3.97 -8.92
N ILE A 57 3.56 3.30 -9.27
CA ILE A 57 3.13 3.11 -10.67
C ILE A 57 2.03 4.09 -11.12
N GLY A 58 1.66 5.06 -10.27
CA GLY A 58 0.69 6.10 -10.61
C GLY A 58 -0.78 5.65 -10.62
N CYS A 59 -1.13 4.52 -10.00
CA CYS A 59 -2.51 4.01 -10.02
C CYS A 59 -3.57 4.86 -9.26
N ALA A 60 -3.15 5.88 -8.50
CA ALA A 60 -4.01 6.77 -7.71
C ALA A 60 -4.91 6.09 -6.64
N ALA A 61 -4.69 4.81 -6.34
CA ALA A 61 -5.49 4.08 -5.36
C ALA A 61 -5.42 4.70 -3.94
N CYS A 62 -4.22 5.10 -3.50
CA CYS A 62 -4.01 5.77 -2.21
C CYS A 62 -4.73 7.13 -2.11
N VAL A 63 -4.81 7.89 -3.21
CA VAL A 63 -5.55 9.15 -3.28
C VAL A 63 -7.04 8.88 -3.10
N THR A 64 -7.57 7.89 -3.83
CA THR A 64 -9.00 7.57 -3.84
C THR A 64 -9.50 7.00 -2.51
N ILE A 65 -8.69 6.18 -1.83
CA ILE A 65 -9.13 5.48 -0.61
C ILE A 65 -8.98 6.34 0.65
N CYS A 66 -8.18 7.42 0.60
CA CYS A 66 -7.87 8.20 1.79
C CYS A 66 -9.14 8.93 2.29
N PRO A 67 -9.66 8.62 3.49
CA PRO A 67 -10.92 9.21 3.96
C PRO A 67 -10.83 10.68 4.37
N VAL A 68 -9.62 11.24 4.36
CA VAL A 68 -9.27 12.57 4.87
C VAL A 68 -8.39 13.34 3.88
N ASP A 69 -8.34 12.91 2.62
CA ASP A 69 -7.72 13.62 1.49
C ASP A 69 -6.31 14.15 1.78
N VAL A 70 -5.42 13.29 2.31
CA VAL A 70 -4.02 13.66 2.60
C VAL A 70 -3.21 13.93 1.32
N PHE A 71 -3.58 13.28 0.22
CA PHE A 71 -2.81 13.29 -1.02
C PHE A 71 -3.49 14.15 -2.08
N ASP A 72 -2.73 15.07 -2.68
CA ASP A 72 -3.02 15.56 -4.02
C ASP A 72 -2.44 14.61 -5.08
N TYR A 73 -2.84 14.77 -6.33
CA TYR A 73 -2.32 13.97 -7.44
C TYR A 73 -1.74 14.89 -8.52
N GLU A 74 -0.42 14.85 -8.67
CA GLU A 74 0.35 15.71 -9.58
C GLU A 74 1.36 14.85 -10.35
N ASN A 75 1.54 15.09 -11.65
CA ASN A 75 2.53 14.41 -12.49
C ASN A 75 2.46 12.87 -12.37
N GLU A 76 1.25 12.32 -12.40
CA GLU A 76 0.97 10.88 -12.28
C GLU A 76 1.45 10.23 -10.95
N LYS A 77 1.63 11.03 -9.90
CA LYS A 77 2.02 10.56 -8.57
C LYS A 77 1.19 11.22 -7.47
N PRO A 78 0.91 10.51 -6.36
CA PRO A 78 0.39 11.14 -5.17
C PRO A 78 1.47 12.04 -4.56
N LYS A 79 1.04 13.19 -4.03
CA LYS A 79 1.86 14.14 -3.30
C LYS A 79 1.24 14.36 -1.94
N ASP A 80 2.02 14.17 -0.90
CA ASP A 80 1.59 14.47 0.46
C ASP A 80 1.46 15.99 0.63
N THR A 81 0.24 16.49 0.76
CA THR A 81 -0.06 17.92 0.94
C THR A 81 -0.75 18.22 2.25
N TRP A 82 -1.28 17.19 2.93
CA TRP A 82 -1.93 17.36 4.23
C TRP A 82 -1.59 16.24 5.24
N ASN A 83 -0.32 15.83 5.31
CA ASN A 83 0.22 14.80 6.22
C ASN A 83 -0.43 14.74 7.62
N ARG A 84 -0.56 15.90 8.29
CA ARG A 84 -1.12 16.03 9.64
C ARG A 84 -2.59 15.61 9.79
N ALA A 85 -3.33 15.47 8.68
CA ALA A 85 -4.71 15.00 8.68
C ALA A 85 -4.81 13.47 8.75
N CYS A 86 -3.71 12.74 8.59
CA CYS A 86 -3.69 11.28 8.66
C CYS A 86 -4.36 10.77 9.94
N VAL A 87 -5.36 9.89 9.77
CA VAL A 87 -6.12 9.26 10.85
C VAL A 87 -5.66 7.83 11.16
N PHE A 88 -4.45 7.46 10.70
CA PHE A 88 -3.81 6.18 11.01
C PHE A 88 -4.60 4.93 10.56
N CYS A 89 -5.44 5.06 9.54
CA CYS A 89 -6.32 3.98 9.07
C CYS A 89 -5.64 2.91 8.20
N GLU A 90 -4.36 3.11 7.82
CA GLU A 90 -3.55 2.15 7.04
C GLU A 90 -4.00 1.89 5.59
N LEU A 91 -5.20 2.35 5.20
CA LEU A 91 -5.83 2.06 3.91
C LEU A 91 -4.97 2.43 2.68
N CYS A 92 -4.18 3.50 2.77
CA CYS A 92 -3.32 3.93 1.66
C CYS A 92 -2.16 2.95 1.41
N ALA A 93 -1.58 2.38 2.46
CA ALA A 93 -0.59 1.31 2.36
C ALA A 93 -1.26 0.01 1.92
N ASP A 94 -2.42 -0.31 2.51
CA ASP A 94 -3.18 -1.51 2.21
C ASP A 94 -3.60 -1.56 0.73
N VAL A 95 -4.08 -0.48 0.13
CA VAL A 95 -4.53 -0.48 -1.27
C VAL A 95 -3.38 -0.41 -2.29
N CYS A 96 -2.15 -0.15 -1.86
CA CYS A 96 -1.04 0.07 -2.78
C CYS A 96 -0.62 -1.24 -3.48
N PRO A 97 -0.79 -1.37 -4.81
CA PRO A 97 -0.50 -2.63 -5.50
C PRO A 97 1.00 -2.95 -5.56
N VAL A 98 1.88 -1.97 -5.31
CA VAL A 98 3.34 -2.18 -5.25
C VAL A 98 3.75 -2.90 -3.97
N LEU A 99 2.93 -2.82 -2.92
CA LEU A 99 3.17 -3.47 -1.63
C LEU A 99 2.54 -4.86 -1.54
N ARG A 100 1.71 -5.26 -2.52
CA ARG A 100 0.95 -6.51 -2.48
C ARG A 100 1.38 -7.50 -3.57
N PRO A 101 1.38 -8.82 -3.27
CA PRO A 101 1.52 -9.83 -4.29
C PRO A 101 0.27 -9.91 -5.18
N THR A 102 0.43 -10.50 -6.36
CA THR A 102 -0.70 -10.82 -7.24
C THR A 102 -1.48 -12.04 -6.71
N ASP A 103 -2.80 -11.96 -6.73
CA ASP A 103 -3.69 -13.09 -6.41
C ASP A 103 -3.44 -14.27 -7.35
N ARG A 104 -3.02 -15.41 -6.78
CA ARG A 104 -2.69 -16.62 -7.55
C ARG A 104 -3.91 -17.40 -8.02
N ASP A 105 -5.03 -17.23 -7.32
CA ASP A 105 -6.29 -17.92 -7.57
C ASP A 105 -7.29 -17.09 -8.41
N LEU A 106 -6.92 -15.85 -8.75
CA LEU A 106 -7.75 -14.96 -9.57
C LEU A 106 -8.21 -15.64 -10.88
N PRO A 107 -7.37 -16.37 -11.65
CA PRO A 107 -7.82 -17.07 -12.86
C PRO A 107 -8.96 -18.07 -12.62
N GLN A 108 -8.93 -18.77 -11.48
CA GLN A 108 -9.95 -19.74 -11.09
C GLN A 108 -11.24 -19.02 -10.67
N GLN A 109 -11.14 -17.90 -9.95
CA GLN A 109 -12.29 -17.12 -9.48
C GLN A 109 -13.07 -16.48 -10.64
N ILE A 110 -12.37 -15.88 -11.61
CA ILE A 110 -13.03 -15.09 -12.67
C ILE A 110 -13.54 -15.93 -13.85
N GLN A 111 -13.45 -17.26 -13.77
CA GLN A 111 -13.83 -18.20 -14.85
C GLN A 111 -13.44 -17.67 -16.24
N ARG A 112 -12.15 -17.33 -16.42
CA ARG A 112 -11.65 -16.68 -17.65
C ARG A 112 -12.27 -17.34 -18.89
N LYS A 113 -13.19 -16.64 -19.56
CA LYS A 113 -13.64 -17.03 -20.89
C LYS A 113 -12.47 -16.82 -21.86
N GLU A 114 -12.39 -17.68 -22.87
CA GLU A 114 -11.49 -17.43 -23.99
C GLU A 114 -11.83 -16.06 -24.61
N HIS A 115 -10.80 -15.32 -25.04
CA HIS A 115 -11.00 -14.07 -25.76
C HIS A 115 -11.88 -14.35 -26.99
N SER A 116 -12.98 -13.63 -27.13
CA SER A 116 -13.74 -13.63 -28.38
C SER A 116 -12.92 -12.87 -29.41
N ILE A 117 -12.56 -13.54 -30.51
CA ILE A 117 -12.03 -12.85 -31.68
C ILE A 117 -13.23 -12.17 -32.35
N ASP A 118 -13.20 -10.84 -32.42
CA ASP A 118 -14.13 -10.06 -33.23
C ASP A 118 -13.72 -10.20 -34.71
N GLU A 119 -14.64 -10.65 -35.57
CA GLU A 119 -14.36 -10.86 -37.00
C GLU A 119 -14.46 -9.57 -37.83
N GLY A 120 -14.83 -8.44 -37.20
CA GLY A 120 -14.91 -7.12 -37.84
C GLY A 120 -16.28 -6.75 -38.39
#